data_AF-A0A381ZKD9-F1
#
_entry.id   AF-A0A381ZKD9-F1
#
_cell.length_a   1.000
_cell.length_b   1.000
_cell.length_c   1.000
_cell.angle_alpha   90.00
_cell.angle_beta   90.00
_cell.angle_gamma   90.00
#
_symmetry.space_group_name_H-M   'P 1'
#
loop_
_entity.id
_entity.type
_entity.pdbx_description
1 polymer ?
#
loop_
_entity_poly.entity_id
_entity_poly.type
_entity_poly.pdbx_seq_one_letter_code
_entity_poly.pdbx_strand_id
1 'polypeptide(L)'
;MSIKKYNDYHYERIDVNKLSPRFNEIISKFDSSKSVEEQSDLIREVDKVFSEYSTYQAIAHLNFARDTKSKETKAENEYYDEIAPSMSEFSTRFAKVVVSSKYRDELVREWGRQYFNLLKMELKTFDPKIKEMLIEESKLKNEYTALLASAKIPFKDETYNLTGLGPFHTDLDRDTRKSSYEARFSFFEENSEKLDSLYDQLVKLRHRMALELGYKNYIPLGYLKMSRSDYDAKAVAEYREQIIKHVVPLAGKLYQQRKDILNLEKLYFYDGINFPEGNPKPEGTPDELVAA
;
A
#
# COMPACT_ATOMS: atom_id res chain seq x y z
N MET A 1 24.66 -22.29 -4.27
CA MET A 1 23.92 -21.93 -3.04
C MET A 1 22.54 -22.54 -3.17
N SER A 2 22.06 -23.32 -2.19
CA SER A 2 20.67 -23.79 -2.20
C SER A 2 19.75 -22.57 -2.14
N ILE A 3 18.86 -22.43 -3.12
CA ILE A 3 17.84 -21.37 -3.10
C ILE A 3 16.89 -21.72 -1.97
N LYS A 4 16.82 -20.87 -0.94
CA LYS A 4 15.80 -21.01 0.12
C LYS A 4 14.42 -20.93 -0.53
N LYS A 5 13.57 -21.92 -0.25
CA LYS A 5 12.15 -21.87 -0.64
C LYS A 5 11.39 -20.99 0.34
N TYR A 6 10.22 -20.52 -0.07
CA TYR A 6 9.36 -19.72 0.80
C TYR A 6 9.07 -20.39 2.15
N ASN A 7 8.82 -21.70 2.13
CA ASN A 7 8.52 -22.47 3.34
C ASN A 7 9.74 -22.65 4.26
N ASP A 8 10.96 -22.28 3.82
CA ASP A 8 12.18 -22.35 4.63
C ASP A 8 12.45 -21.04 5.39
N TYR A 9 11.65 -19.99 5.17
CA TYR A 9 11.79 -18.74 5.93
C TYR A 9 11.30 -18.96 7.36
N HIS A 10 12.13 -18.56 8.32
CA HIS A 10 11.74 -18.50 9.71
C HIS A 10 10.66 -17.45 9.91
N TYR A 11 9.71 -17.76 10.78
CA TYR A 11 8.65 -16.87 11.20
C TYR A 11 8.49 -16.96 12.71
N GLU A 12 8.52 -15.80 13.37
CA GLU A 12 8.16 -15.66 14.78
C GLU A 12 7.30 -14.40 14.93
N ARG A 13 6.17 -14.49 15.64
CA ARG A 13 5.33 -13.32 15.90
C ARG A 13 6.09 -12.34 16.80
N ILE A 14 6.24 -11.09 16.36
CA ILE A 14 6.84 -10.03 17.17
C ILE A 14 6.01 -9.82 18.45
N ASP A 15 6.67 -9.71 19.60
CA ASP A 15 6.04 -9.36 20.88
C ASP A 15 6.45 -7.95 21.30
N VAL A 16 5.53 -6.99 21.17
CA VAL A 16 5.76 -5.58 21.53
C VAL A 16 6.13 -5.41 23.01
N ASN A 17 5.62 -6.27 23.90
CA ASN A 17 5.93 -6.18 25.34
C ASN A 17 7.38 -6.56 25.63
N LYS A 18 7.94 -7.50 24.85
CA LYS A 18 9.38 -7.83 24.91
C LYS A 18 10.24 -6.81 24.20
N LEU A 19 9.73 -6.19 23.14
CA LEU A 19 10.49 -5.22 22.36
C LEU A 19 10.63 -3.86 23.06
N SER A 20 9.60 -3.43 23.79
CA SER A 20 9.57 -2.10 24.44
C SER A 20 10.76 -1.87 25.41
N PRO A 21 11.09 -2.79 26.35
CA PRO A 21 12.26 -2.61 27.23
C PRO A 21 13.57 -2.52 26.45
N ARG A 22 13.77 -3.39 25.45
CA ARG A 22 14.96 -3.38 24.59
C ARG A 22 15.11 -2.05 23.85
N PHE A 23 13.99 -1.52 23.35
CA PHE A 23 14.00 -0.25 22.63
C PHE A 23 14.33 0.95 23.55
N ASN A 24 13.83 0.93 24.77
CA ASN A 24 14.17 1.94 25.78
C ASN A 24 15.67 1.88 26.15
N GLU A 25 16.23 0.68 26.22
CA GLU A 25 17.67 0.49 26.46
C GLU A 25 18.51 1.04 25.30
N ILE A 26 18.14 0.75 24.06
CA ILE A 26 18.82 1.27 22.86
C ILE A 26 18.81 2.80 22.85
N ILE A 27 17.67 3.44 23.08
CA ILE A 27 17.56 4.90 23.17
C ILE A 27 18.49 5.46 24.26
N SER A 28 18.47 4.85 25.45
CA SER A 28 19.31 5.30 26.57
C SER A 28 20.80 5.17 26.27
N LYS A 29 21.22 4.08 25.60
CA LYS A 29 22.60 3.89 25.11
C LYS A 29 22.96 4.92 24.03
N PHE A 30 22.03 5.23 23.13
CA PHE A 30 22.25 6.20 22.06
C PHE A 30 22.53 7.60 22.62
N ASP A 31 21.75 8.04 23.60
CA ASP A 31 21.92 9.35 24.26
C ASP A 31 23.22 9.42 25.08
N SER A 32 23.61 8.32 25.72
CA SER A 32 24.83 8.24 26.52
C SER A 32 26.09 7.88 25.73
N SER A 33 25.96 7.65 24.42
CA SER A 33 27.07 7.28 23.55
C SER A 33 28.19 8.33 23.57
N LYS A 34 29.42 7.83 23.56
CA LYS A 34 30.65 8.62 23.63
C LYS A 34 31.28 8.86 22.27
N SER A 35 30.84 8.18 21.22
CA SER A 35 31.31 8.42 19.86
C SER A 35 30.21 8.26 18.80
N VAL A 36 30.52 8.68 17.57
CA VAL A 36 29.62 8.48 16.42
C VAL A 36 29.51 6.99 16.08
N GLU A 37 30.60 6.23 16.23
CA GLU A 37 30.64 4.80 15.94
C GLU A 37 29.66 4.03 16.84
N GLU A 38 29.62 4.33 18.15
CA GLU A 38 28.65 3.74 19.08
C GLU A 38 27.19 4.05 18.65
N GLN A 39 26.92 5.28 18.22
CA GLN A 39 25.59 5.65 17.72
C GLN A 39 25.25 4.97 16.40
N SER A 40 26.20 4.83 15.49
CA SER A 40 26.03 4.13 14.22
C SER A 40 25.78 2.63 14.42
N ASP A 41 26.44 1.99 15.39
CA ASP A 41 26.16 0.59 15.75
C ASP A 41 24.75 0.42 16.31
N LEU A 42 24.26 1.36 17.12
CA LEU A 42 22.88 1.36 17.61
C LEU A 42 21.86 1.62 16.50
N ILE A 43 22.17 2.47 15.51
CA ILE A 43 21.33 2.63 14.30
C ILE A 43 21.22 1.28 13.57
N ARG A 44 22.35 0.56 13.40
CA ARG A 44 22.34 -0.78 12.78
C ARG A 44 21.55 -1.79 13.61
N GLU A 45 21.58 -1.71 14.93
CA GLU A 45 20.77 -2.58 15.80
C GLU A 45 19.27 -2.32 15.61
N VAL A 46 18.86 -1.04 15.58
CA VAL A 46 17.47 -0.66 15.32
C VAL A 46 17.03 -1.11 13.93
N ASP A 47 17.87 -0.93 12.92
CA ASP A 47 17.58 -1.36 11.54
C ASP A 47 17.34 -2.87 11.45
N LYS A 48 18.10 -3.68 12.19
CA LYS A 48 17.86 -5.14 12.30
C LYS A 48 16.49 -5.46 12.90
N VAL A 49 16.10 -4.76 13.97
CA VAL A 49 14.78 -4.94 14.61
C VAL A 49 13.65 -4.64 13.63
N PHE A 50 13.73 -3.50 12.92
CA PHE A 50 12.69 -3.12 11.96
C PHE A 50 12.69 -3.99 10.69
N SER A 51 13.85 -4.48 10.27
CA SER A 51 13.97 -5.45 9.18
C SER A 51 13.30 -6.77 9.54
N GLU A 52 13.48 -7.25 10.77
CA GLU A 52 12.83 -8.45 11.28
C GLU A 52 11.30 -8.28 11.37
N TYR A 53 10.83 -7.18 11.99
CA TYR A 53 9.42 -6.84 12.01
C TYR A 53 8.80 -6.81 10.61
N SER A 54 9.45 -6.13 9.66
CA SER A 54 8.97 -6.03 8.27
C SER A 54 8.94 -7.39 7.58
N THR A 55 9.92 -8.26 7.86
CA THR A 55 9.98 -9.63 7.33
C THR A 55 8.78 -10.43 7.82
N TYR A 56 8.53 -10.45 9.13
CA TYR A 56 7.43 -11.24 9.68
C TYR A 56 6.06 -10.66 9.31
N GLN A 57 5.90 -9.34 9.29
CA GLN A 57 4.70 -8.69 8.77
C GLN A 57 4.42 -9.11 7.32
N ALA A 58 5.44 -9.10 6.45
CA ALA A 58 5.29 -9.49 5.06
C ALA A 58 4.88 -10.96 4.90
N ILE A 59 5.44 -11.87 5.71
CA ILE A 59 5.07 -13.29 5.74
C ILE A 59 3.61 -13.45 6.20
N ALA A 60 3.20 -12.78 7.28
CA ALA A 60 1.82 -12.80 7.77
C ALA A 60 0.84 -12.31 6.70
N HIS A 61 1.16 -11.18 6.06
CA HIS A 61 0.34 -10.60 5.00
C HIS A 61 0.24 -11.52 3.77
N LEU A 62 1.35 -12.11 3.32
CA LEU A 62 1.34 -13.03 2.19
C LEU A 62 0.52 -14.28 2.49
N ASN A 63 0.64 -14.85 3.69
CA ASN A 63 -0.15 -16.01 4.10
C ASN A 63 -1.66 -15.68 4.13
N PHE A 64 -2.03 -14.48 4.60
CA PHE A 64 -3.41 -13.99 4.51
C PHE A 64 -3.86 -13.79 3.06
N ALA A 65 -3.05 -13.18 2.20
CA ALA A 65 -3.39 -12.94 0.80
C ALA A 65 -3.56 -14.23 -0.01
N ARG A 66 -2.84 -15.31 0.34
CA ARG A 66 -2.97 -16.64 -0.28
C ARG A 66 -4.26 -17.35 0.07
N ASP A 67 -4.77 -17.16 1.29
CA ASP A 67 -6.05 -17.70 1.73
C ASP A 67 -6.74 -16.73 2.69
N THR A 68 -7.53 -15.81 2.12
CA THR A 68 -8.24 -14.79 2.88
C THR A 68 -9.42 -15.34 3.69
N LYS A 69 -9.73 -16.65 3.58
CA LYS A 69 -10.80 -17.32 4.33
C LYS A 69 -10.29 -18.00 5.60
N SER A 70 -8.98 -18.25 5.72
CA SER A 70 -8.39 -18.78 6.95
C SER A 70 -8.53 -17.77 8.08
N LYS A 71 -9.08 -18.23 9.22
CA LYS A 71 -9.22 -17.39 10.41
C LYS A 71 -7.87 -17.13 11.07
N GLU A 72 -6.96 -18.10 10.97
CA GLU A 72 -5.63 -18.07 11.56
C GLU A 72 -4.75 -17.02 10.86
N THR A 73 -4.66 -17.05 9.53
CA THR A 73 -3.85 -16.07 8.78
C THR A 73 -4.43 -14.67 8.85
N LYS A 74 -5.77 -14.55 8.89
CA LYS A 74 -6.46 -13.28 9.11
C LYS A 74 -6.13 -12.69 10.49
N ALA A 75 -6.23 -13.48 11.55
CA ALA A 75 -5.90 -13.02 12.90
C ALA A 75 -4.43 -12.60 13.02
N GLU A 76 -3.52 -13.28 12.33
CA GLU A 76 -2.11 -12.88 12.27
C GLU A 76 -1.93 -11.53 11.55
N ASN A 77 -2.56 -11.33 10.39
CA ASN A 77 -2.49 -10.05 9.68
C ASN A 77 -3.07 -8.90 10.53
N GLU A 78 -4.22 -9.13 11.17
CA GLU A 78 -4.86 -8.16 12.06
C GLU A 78 -3.99 -7.83 13.28
N TYR A 79 -3.24 -8.80 13.81
CA TYR A 79 -2.26 -8.56 14.87
C TYR A 79 -1.19 -7.55 14.43
N TYR A 80 -0.62 -7.69 13.23
CA TYR A 80 0.36 -6.73 12.72
C TYR A 80 -0.22 -5.34 12.48
N ASP A 81 -1.50 -5.25 12.06
CA ASP A 81 -2.21 -3.98 11.94
C ASP A 81 -2.40 -3.30 13.31
N GLU A 82 -2.65 -4.08 14.37
CA GLU A 82 -2.81 -3.59 15.74
C GLU A 82 -1.48 -3.09 16.34
N ILE A 83 -0.37 -3.78 16.08
CA ILE A 83 0.93 -3.39 16.64
C ILE A 83 1.67 -2.32 15.83
N ALA A 84 1.29 -2.08 14.57
CA ALA A 84 1.94 -1.10 13.69
C ALA A 84 2.06 0.32 14.30
N PRO A 85 1.05 0.87 15.02
CA PRO A 85 1.19 2.14 15.70
C PRO A 85 2.22 2.14 16.83
N SER A 86 2.38 1.02 17.55
CA SER A 86 3.42 0.87 18.57
C SER A 86 4.82 0.79 17.94
N MET A 87 4.95 0.13 16.79
CA MET A 87 6.21 0.13 16.02
C MET A 87 6.55 1.52 15.48
N SER A 88 5.54 2.28 15.04
CA SER A 88 5.70 3.68 14.63
C SER A 88 6.16 4.56 15.80
N GLU A 89 5.61 4.32 17.00
CA GLU A 89 6.02 5.02 18.22
C GLU A 89 7.49 4.76 18.56
N PHE A 90 7.95 3.51 18.48
CA PHE A 90 9.38 3.18 18.63
C PHE A 90 10.21 3.93 17.58
N SER A 91 9.89 3.77 16.30
CA SER A 91 10.65 4.39 15.22
C SER A 91 10.75 5.92 15.40
N THR A 92 9.64 6.58 15.74
CA THR A 92 9.58 8.04 15.92
C THR A 92 10.39 8.49 17.14
N ARG A 93 10.36 7.74 18.24
CA ARG A 93 11.18 8.03 19.43
C ARG A 93 12.67 7.92 19.13
N PHE A 94 13.07 6.91 18.34
CA PHE A 94 14.47 6.76 17.93
C PHE A 94 14.89 7.84 16.90
N ALA A 95 14.04 8.14 15.92
CA ALA A 95 14.24 9.23 14.99
C ALA A 95 14.50 10.56 15.72
N LYS A 96 13.80 10.80 16.83
CA LYS A 96 13.95 12.01 17.64
C LYS A 96 15.36 12.13 18.23
N VAL A 97 15.91 11.05 18.80
CA VAL A 97 17.26 11.08 19.40
C VAL A 97 18.34 11.14 18.32
N VAL A 98 18.16 10.44 17.19
CA VAL A 98 19.11 10.49 16.06
C VAL A 98 19.19 11.89 15.47
N VAL A 99 18.04 12.53 15.19
CA VAL A 99 17.99 13.88 14.63
C VAL A 99 18.55 14.93 15.60
N SER A 100 18.45 14.69 16.90
CA SER A 100 18.91 15.60 17.96
C SER A 100 20.31 15.27 18.49
N SER A 101 21.01 14.30 17.88
CA SER A 101 22.31 13.85 18.35
C SER A 101 23.36 14.98 18.33
N LYS A 102 24.24 14.99 19.35
CA LYS A 102 25.47 15.82 19.35
C LYS A 102 26.45 15.45 18.24
N TYR A 103 26.39 14.22 17.70
CA TYR A 103 27.21 13.72 16.58
C TYR A 103 26.46 13.78 15.24
N ARG A 104 25.41 14.61 15.14
CA ARG A 104 24.54 14.64 13.97
C ARG A 104 25.29 14.88 12.66
N ASP A 105 26.28 15.77 12.63
CA ASP A 105 26.97 16.09 11.38
C ASP A 105 27.87 14.95 10.91
N GLU A 106 28.49 14.22 11.84
CA GLU A 106 29.20 12.96 11.59
C GLU A 106 28.23 11.90 11.06
N LEU A 107 27.09 11.71 11.73
CA LEU A 107 26.07 10.75 11.30
C LEU A 107 25.51 11.09 9.91
N VAL A 108 25.32 12.37 9.58
CA VAL A 108 24.91 12.79 8.23
C VAL A 108 25.96 12.46 7.19
N ARG A 109 27.26 12.52 7.53
CA ARG A 109 28.35 12.12 6.63
C ARG A 109 28.38 10.60 6.43
N GLU A 110 28.14 9.81 7.47
CA GLU A 110 28.15 8.35 7.39
C GLU A 110 26.88 7.78 6.72
N TRP A 111 25.70 8.23 7.13
CA TRP A 111 24.40 7.67 6.72
C TRP A 111 23.71 8.43 5.58
N GLY A 112 24.23 9.61 5.23
CA GLY A 112 23.72 10.44 4.17
C GLY A 112 22.56 11.35 4.57
N ARG A 113 22.40 12.45 3.82
CA ARG A 113 21.36 13.45 4.07
C ARG A 113 19.94 12.90 3.93
N GLN A 114 19.75 11.95 3.02
CA GLN A 114 18.41 11.41 2.76
C GLN A 114 17.88 10.62 3.95
N TYR A 115 18.70 9.86 4.66
CA TYR A 115 18.31 9.19 5.89
C TYR A 115 17.74 10.19 6.91
N PHE A 116 18.45 11.30 7.15
CA PHE A 116 17.97 12.36 8.05
C PHE A 116 16.73 13.11 7.54
N ASN A 117 16.54 13.22 6.23
CA ASN A 117 15.32 13.77 5.66
C ASN A 117 14.12 12.88 6.00
N LEU A 118 14.27 11.56 5.83
CA LEU A 118 13.22 10.58 6.16
C LEU A 118 12.88 10.62 7.65
N LEU A 119 13.87 10.63 8.54
CA LEU A 119 13.63 10.75 9.99
C LEU A 119 12.86 12.03 10.35
N LYS A 120 13.22 13.18 9.77
CA LYS A 120 12.50 14.44 10.00
C LYS A 120 11.08 14.43 9.46
N MET A 121 10.83 13.70 8.37
CA MET A 121 9.47 13.53 7.84
C MET A 121 8.66 12.62 8.75
N GLU A 122 9.25 11.54 9.24
CA GLU A 122 8.62 10.63 10.20
C GLU A 122 8.16 11.37 11.47
N LEU A 123 9.04 12.19 12.05
CA LEU A 123 8.73 13.05 13.22
C LEU A 123 7.54 14.00 13.00
N LYS A 124 7.14 14.22 11.74
CA LYS A 124 6.01 15.08 11.36
C LYS A 124 4.73 14.29 11.04
N THR A 125 4.80 12.96 11.03
CA THR A 125 3.71 12.07 10.61
C THR A 125 3.09 11.25 11.75
N PHE A 126 3.75 11.22 12.92
CA PHE A 126 3.30 10.45 14.07
C PHE A 126 3.42 11.25 15.37
N ASP A 127 2.40 11.11 16.21
CA ASP A 127 2.37 11.54 17.61
C ASP A 127 1.49 10.54 18.39
N PRO A 128 1.80 10.18 19.65
CA PRO A 128 0.98 9.27 20.44
C PRO A 128 -0.52 9.62 20.46
N LYS A 129 -0.89 10.90 20.35
CA LYS A 129 -2.31 11.32 20.33
C LYS A 129 -3.12 10.83 19.12
N ILE A 130 -2.46 10.42 18.03
CA ILE A 130 -3.13 9.87 16.84
C ILE A 130 -3.09 8.33 16.79
N LYS A 131 -2.52 7.67 17.81
CA LYS A 131 -2.33 6.21 17.83
C LYS A 131 -3.64 5.44 17.60
N GLU A 132 -4.69 5.78 18.36
CA GLU A 132 -6.01 5.15 18.20
C GLU A 132 -6.64 5.42 16.83
N MET A 133 -6.39 6.60 16.24
CA MET A 133 -6.89 6.94 14.91
C MET A 133 -6.23 6.09 13.81
N LEU A 134 -4.96 5.72 13.98
CA LEU A 134 -4.28 4.82 13.05
C LEU A 134 -4.84 3.40 13.14
N ILE A 135 -5.21 2.93 14.33
CA ILE A 135 -5.88 1.64 14.52
C ILE A 135 -7.26 1.67 13.84
N GLU A 136 -8.03 2.74 14.03
CA GLU A 136 -9.31 2.96 13.35
C GLU A 136 -9.15 2.99 11.82
N GLU A 137 -8.10 3.64 11.30
CA GLU A 137 -7.80 3.70 9.86
C GLU A 137 -7.53 2.29 9.30
N SER A 138 -6.74 1.48 10.00
CA SER A 138 -6.48 0.08 9.61
C SER A 138 -7.76 -0.75 9.59
N LYS A 139 -8.63 -0.62 10.60
CA LYS A 139 -9.93 -1.33 10.65
C LYS A 139 -10.81 -0.98 9.44
N LEU A 140 -10.97 0.31 9.12
CA LEU A 140 -11.76 0.76 7.97
C LEU A 140 -11.20 0.24 6.63
N LYS A 141 -9.87 0.21 6.47
CA LYS A 141 -9.23 -0.37 5.29
C LYS A 141 -9.46 -1.88 5.17
N ASN A 142 -9.42 -2.59 6.30
CA ASN A 142 -9.67 -4.02 6.34
C ASN A 142 -11.14 -4.34 6.03
N GLU A 143 -12.09 -3.55 6.53
CA GLU A 143 -13.50 -3.66 6.17
C GLU A 143 -13.73 -3.45 4.66
N TYR A 144 -13.12 -2.42 4.07
CA TYR A 144 -13.19 -2.19 2.62
C TYR A 144 -12.64 -3.38 1.82
N THR A 145 -11.47 -3.90 2.23
CA THR A 145 -10.84 -5.05 1.56
C THR A 145 -11.69 -6.31 1.69
N ALA A 146 -12.24 -6.58 2.88
CA ALA A 146 -13.11 -7.72 3.13
C ALA A 146 -14.41 -7.65 2.32
N LEU A 147 -15.00 -6.45 2.19
CA LEU A 147 -16.18 -6.22 1.36
C LEU A 147 -15.92 -6.61 -0.09
N LEU A 148 -14.85 -6.08 -0.70
CA LEU A 148 -14.49 -6.43 -2.08
C LEU A 148 -14.17 -7.92 -2.26
N ALA A 149 -13.51 -8.53 -1.27
CA ALA A 149 -13.20 -9.96 -1.27
C ALA A 149 -14.44 -10.86 -1.12
N SER A 150 -15.54 -10.34 -0.55
CA SER A 150 -16.79 -11.09 -0.39
C SER A 150 -17.63 -11.23 -1.67
N ALA A 151 -17.22 -10.57 -2.77
CA ALA A 151 -17.93 -10.59 -4.03
C ALA A 151 -18.18 -12.02 -4.52
N LYS A 152 -19.47 -12.34 -4.71
CA LYS A 152 -19.98 -13.58 -5.31
C LYS A 152 -20.96 -13.20 -6.40
N ILE A 153 -20.47 -13.09 -7.63
CA ILE A 153 -21.19 -12.54 -8.77
C ILE A 153 -21.64 -13.71 -9.66
N PRO A 154 -22.95 -14.02 -9.73
CA PRO A 154 -23.47 -15.02 -10.66
C PRO A 154 -23.28 -14.56 -12.11
N PHE A 155 -22.66 -15.40 -12.95
CA PHE A 155 -22.46 -15.10 -14.37
C PHE A 155 -22.27 -16.40 -15.16
N LYS A 156 -22.98 -16.58 -16.29
CA LYS A 156 -22.91 -17.77 -17.17
C LYS A 156 -22.81 -19.10 -16.40
N ASP A 157 -23.81 -19.37 -15.56
CA ASP A 157 -23.98 -20.59 -14.75
C ASP A 157 -22.98 -20.82 -13.60
N GLU A 158 -21.97 -19.95 -13.45
CA GLU A 158 -21.00 -20.01 -12.36
C GLU A 158 -21.09 -18.79 -11.43
N THR A 159 -20.30 -18.80 -10.35
CA THR A 159 -20.14 -17.67 -9.44
C THR A 159 -18.70 -17.23 -9.40
N TYR A 160 -18.45 -15.96 -9.76
CA TYR A 160 -17.11 -15.38 -9.82
C TYR A 160 -16.88 -14.36 -8.70
N ASN A 161 -15.62 -14.17 -8.32
CA ASN A 161 -15.22 -12.94 -7.62
C ASN A 161 -14.96 -11.82 -8.64
N LEU A 162 -14.66 -10.60 -8.16
CA LEU A 162 -14.41 -9.44 -9.03
C LEU A 162 -13.31 -9.68 -10.08
N THR A 163 -12.23 -10.37 -9.72
CA THR A 163 -11.12 -10.64 -10.64
C THR A 163 -11.45 -11.74 -11.63
N GLY A 164 -12.24 -12.74 -11.21
CA GLY A 164 -12.67 -13.87 -12.03
C GLY A 164 -13.53 -13.47 -13.23
N LEU A 165 -14.13 -12.28 -13.22
CA LEU A 165 -14.81 -11.71 -14.39
C LEU A 165 -13.85 -11.18 -15.46
N GLY A 166 -12.57 -11.02 -15.14
CA GLY A 166 -11.53 -10.47 -16.01
C GLY A 166 -11.50 -11.04 -17.44
N PRO A 167 -11.52 -12.38 -17.62
CA PRO A 167 -11.55 -12.99 -18.95
C PRO A 167 -12.73 -12.54 -19.81
N PHE A 168 -13.92 -12.36 -19.22
CA PHE A 168 -15.14 -11.97 -19.93
C PHE A 168 -15.14 -10.50 -20.35
N HIS A 169 -14.44 -9.62 -19.65
CA HIS A 169 -14.27 -8.21 -20.05
C HIS A 169 -13.53 -8.05 -21.39
N THR A 170 -12.81 -9.09 -21.82
CA THR A 170 -12.06 -9.14 -23.08
C THR A 170 -12.56 -10.24 -24.03
N ASP A 171 -13.77 -10.76 -23.81
CA ASP A 171 -14.38 -11.74 -24.69
C ASP A 171 -14.56 -11.18 -26.11
N LEU A 172 -14.52 -12.06 -27.12
CA LEU A 172 -14.80 -11.69 -28.50
C LEU A 172 -16.24 -11.23 -28.67
N ASP A 173 -17.17 -11.90 -28.00
CA ASP A 173 -18.57 -11.53 -27.97
C ASP A 173 -18.77 -10.23 -27.18
N ARG A 174 -19.26 -9.21 -27.87
CA ARG A 174 -19.49 -7.87 -27.30
C ARG A 174 -20.57 -7.88 -26.23
N ASP A 175 -21.59 -8.72 -26.37
CA ASP A 175 -22.68 -8.81 -25.39
C ASP A 175 -22.20 -9.51 -24.10
N THR A 176 -21.32 -10.50 -24.23
CA THR A 176 -20.59 -11.07 -23.08
C THR A 176 -19.76 -10.01 -22.35
N ARG A 177 -19.00 -9.18 -23.09
CA ARG A 177 -18.25 -8.08 -22.44
C ARG A 177 -19.17 -7.13 -21.68
N LYS A 178 -20.23 -6.66 -22.35
CA LYS A 178 -21.20 -5.74 -21.75
C LYS A 178 -21.83 -6.32 -20.48
N SER A 179 -22.40 -7.52 -20.57
CA SER A 179 -23.07 -8.17 -19.44
C SER A 179 -22.11 -8.52 -18.29
N SER A 180 -20.85 -8.88 -18.57
CA SER A 180 -19.85 -9.13 -17.52
C SER A 180 -19.50 -7.86 -16.73
N TYR A 181 -19.41 -6.73 -17.42
CA TYR A 181 -19.20 -5.44 -16.80
C TYR A 181 -20.43 -4.95 -16.02
N GLU A 182 -21.64 -5.17 -16.55
CA GLU A 182 -22.89 -4.89 -15.83
C GLU A 182 -22.93 -5.71 -14.53
N ALA A 183 -22.68 -7.02 -14.58
CA ALA A 183 -22.62 -7.87 -13.40
C ALA A 183 -21.54 -7.41 -12.40
N ARG A 184 -20.37 -6.99 -12.88
CA ARG A 184 -19.32 -6.41 -12.03
C ARG A 184 -19.82 -5.15 -11.31
N PHE A 185 -20.46 -4.23 -12.03
CA PHE A 185 -20.89 -2.95 -11.47
C PHE A 185 -22.16 -3.06 -10.62
N SER A 186 -23.03 -4.04 -10.85
CA SER A 186 -24.17 -4.34 -9.96
C SER A 186 -23.69 -4.68 -8.55
N PHE A 187 -22.58 -5.43 -8.40
CA PHE A 187 -21.99 -5.65 -7.07
C PHE A 187 -21.61 -4.32 -6.38
N PHE A 188 -21.01 -3.36 -7.11
CA PHE A 188 -20.66 -2.07 -6.54
C PHE A 188 -21.90 -1.23 -6.22
N GLU A 189 -22.94 -1.29 -7.06
CA GLU A 189 -24.20 -0.60 -6.87
C GLU A 189 -24.93 -1.12 -5.62
N GLU A 190 -25.05 -2.44 -5.47
CA GLU A 190 -25.65 -3.11 -4.31
C GLU A 190 -24.91 -2.78 -2.99
N ASN A 191 -23.61 -2.51 -3.06
CA ASN A 191 -22.77 -2.20 -1.91
C ASN A 191 -22.41 -0.71 -1.79
N SER A 192 -23.03 0.15 -2.60
CA SER A 192 -22.70 1.58 -2.73
C SER A 192 -22.76 2.31 -1.40
N GLU A 193 -23.84 2.16 -0.62
CA GLU A 193 -23.99 2.80 0.69
C GLU A 193 -22.86 2.45 1.66
N LYS A 194 -22.45 1.17 1.71
CA LYS A 194 -21.35 0.73 2.58
C LYS A 194 -20.01 1.24 2.08
N LEU A 195 -19.76 1.22 0.77
CA LEU A 195 -18.54 1.74 0.17
C LEU A 195 -18.40 3.25 0.42
N ASP A 196 -19.47 4.01 0.21
CA ASP A 196 -19.52 5.46 0.45
C ASP A 196 -19.32 5.77 1.92
N SER A 197 -19.97 5.03 2.81
CA SER A 197 -19.80 5.17 4.27
C SER A 197 -18.36 4.89 4.71
N LEU A 198 -17.73 3.84 4.19
CA LEU A 198 -16.33 3.53 4.50
C LEU A 198 -15.39 4.65 4.01
N TYR A 199 -15.62 5.16 2.81
CA TYR A 199 -14.80 6.24 2.26
C TYR A 199 -15.00 7.56 3.01
N ASP A 200 -16.24 7.91 3.36
CA ASP A 200 -16.56 9.09 4.17
C ASP A 200 -15.88 9.03 5.56
N GLN A 201 -15.98 7.88 6.24
CA GLN A 201 -15.30 7.67 7.52
C GLN A 201 -13.78 7.81 7.40
N LEU A 202 -13.17 7.21 6.37
CA LEU A 202 -11.74 7.34 6.09
C LEU A 202 -11.34 8.80 5.85
N VAL A 203 -12.11 9.56 5.06
CA VAL A 203 -11.83 10.98 4.77
C VAL A 203 -11.91 11.81 6.05
N LYS A 204 -12.97 11.64 6.85
CA LYS A 204 -13.15 12.35 8.13
C LYS A 204 -12.04 12.02 9.12
N LEU A 205 -11.72 10.73 9.28
CA LEU A 205 -10.66 10.26 10.17
C LEU A 205 -9.29 10.83 9.77
N ARG A 206 -8.94 10.76 8.48
CA ARG A 206 -7.71 11.33 7.94
C ARG A 206 -7.65 12.85 8.12
N HIS A 207 -8.75 13.55 7.90
CA HIS A 207 -8.81 14.98 8.16
C HIS A 207 -8.55 15.29 9.64
N ARG A 208 -9.21 14.58 10.56
CA ARG A 208 -8.98 14.72 12.02
C ARG A 208 -7.52 14.46 12.40
N MET A 209 -6.92 13.37 11.93
CA MET A 209 -5.49 13.07 12.17
C MET A 209 -4.59 14.23 11.74
N ALA A 210 -4.88 14.84 10.59
CA ALA A 210 -4.10 15.95 10.09
C ALA A 210 -4.25 17.22 10.96
N LEU A 211 -5.47 17.53 11.39
CA LEU A 211 -5.73 18.65 12.31
C LEU A 211 -5.00 18.47 13.64
N GLU A 212 -5.06 17.26 14.20
CA GLU A 212 -4.33 16.92 15.43
C GLU A 212 -2.83 17.16 15.26
N LEU A 213 -2.24 16.75 14.14
CA LEU A 213 -0.82 16.99 13.86
C LEU A 213 -0.50 18.43 13.42
N GLY A 214 -1.47 19.35 13.45
CA GLY A 214 -1.26 20.78 13.16
C GLY A 214 -1.31 21.16 11.67
N TYR A 215 -1.79 20.27 10.81
CA TYR A 215 -2.01 20.55 9.38
C TYR A 215 -3.42 21.08 9.14
N LYS A 216 -3.60 21.85 8.06
CA LYS A 216 -4.93 22.35 7.65
C LYS A 216 -5.86 21.26 7.11
N ASN A 217 -5.29 20.21 6.53
CA ASN A 217 -5.99 19.06 5.96
C ASN A 217 -5.00 17.91 5.76
N TYR A 218 -5.47 16.77 5.24
CA TYR A 218 -4.65 15.57 5.09
C TYR A 218 -3.59 15.64 3.97
N ILE A 219 -3.64 16.63 3.08
CA ILE A 219 -2.73 16.66 1.91
C ILE A 219 -1.25 16.72 2.34
N PRO A 220 -0.80 17.67 3.20
CA PRO A 220 0.59 17.70 3.65
C PRO A 220 1.00 16.42 4.37
N LEU A 221 0.14 15.90 5.26
CA LEU A 221 0.38 14.66 5.98
C LEU A 221 0.55 13.46 5.02
N GLY A 222 -0.31 13.36 4.01
CA GLY A 222 -0.23 12.30 3.00
C GLY A 222 1.08 12.34 2.21
N TYR A 223 1.56 13.53 1.83
CA TYR A 223 2.86 13.66 1.15
C TYR A 223 4.03 13.22 2.05
N LEU A 224 3.99 13.60 3.32
CA LEU A 224 5.00 13.19 4.30
C LEU A 224 4.98 11.68 4.56
N LYS A 225 3.79 11.07 4.70
CA LYS A 225 3.63 9.61 4.86
C LYS A 225 4.13 8.82 3.63
N MET A 226 4.19 9.45 2.46
CA MET A 226 4.75 8.86 1.23
C MET A 226 6.24 9.18 1.04
N SER A 227 6.90 9.79 2.02
CA SER A 227 8.33 10.12 1.96
C SER A 227 8.71 11.01 0.76
N ARG A 228 7.77 11.84 0.28
CA ARG A 228 8.00 12.83 -0.79
C ARG A 228 8.79 14.03 -0.26
N SER A 229 10.11 13.99 -0.42
CA SER A 229 11.04 15.02 0.09
C SER A 229 11.44 16.08 -0.94
N ASP A 230 11.22 15.81 -2.23
CA ASP A 230 11.76 16.55 -3.37
C ASP A 230 10.70 17.18 -4.28
N TYR A 231 9.41 16.89 -4.06
CA TYR A 231 8.30 17.55 -4.75
C TYR A 231 7.07 17.70 -3.86
N ASP A 232 6.20 18.64 -4.22
CA ASP A 232 4.98 18.98 -3.48
C ASP A 232 3.71 18.89 -4.34
N ALA A 233 2.57 19.25 -3.76
CA ALA A 233 1.29 19.22 -4.46
C ALA A 233 1.19 20.19 -5.65
N LYS A 234 1.97 21.27 -5.65
CA LYS A 234 2.00 22.24 -6.74
C LYS A 234 2.74 21.66 -7.94
N ALA A 235 3.91 21.06 -7.72
CA ALA A 235 4.64 20.36 -8.77
C ALA A 235 3.82 19.24 -9.42
N VAL A 236 3.07 18.47 -8.61
CA VAL A 236 2.16 17.43 -9.16
C VAL A 236 1.01 18.07 -9.95
N ALA A 237 0.49 19.23 -9.53
CA ALA A 237 -0.56 19.93 -10.29
C ALA A 237 -0.04 20.39 -11.67
N GLU A 238 1.13 21.04 -11.70
CA GLU A 238 1.80 21.46 -12.94
C GLU A 238 2.08 20.26 -13.87
N TYR A 239 2.52 19.13 -13.32
CA TYR A 239 2.69 17.90 -14.08
C TYR A 239 1.36 17.39 -14.68
N ARG A 240 0.27 17.39 -13.90
CA ARG A 240 -1.06 16.98 -14.40
C ARG A 240 -1.57 17.90 -15.52
N GLU A 241 -1.28 19.19 -15.47
CA GLU A 241 -1.62 20.11 -16.56
C GLU A 241 -0.90 19.75 -17.86
N GLN A 242 0.36 19.32 -17.80
CA GLN A 242 1.09 18.83 -18.97
C GLN A 242 0.47 17.55 -19.54
N ILE A 243 0.02 16.62 -18.68
CA ILE A 243 -0.71 15.43 -19.11
C ILE A 243 -2.00 15.79 -19.84
N ILE A 244 -2.78 16.75 -19.32
CA ILE A 244 -4.00 17.25 -19.98
C ILE A 244 -3.67 17.84 -21.35
N LYS A 245 -2.61 18.65 -21.44
CA LYS A 245 -2.24 19.35 -22.67
C LYS A 245 -1.68 18.43 -23.75
N HIS A 246 -0.88 17.44 -23.36
CA HIS A 246 -0.04 16.68 -24.31
C HIS A 246 -0.45 15.22 -24.46
N VAL A 247 -0.88 14.56 -23.38
CA VAL A 247 -1.17 13.13 -23.38
C VAL A 247 -2.65 12.86 -23.68
N VAL A 248 -3.57 13.64 -23.12
CA VAL A 248 -5.02 13.45 -23.36
C VAL A 248 -5.40 13.53 -24.85
N PRO A 249 -4.89 14.48 -25.66
CA PRO A 249 -5.16 14.50 -27.09
C PRO A 249 -4.62 13.27 -27.83
N LEU A 250 -3.47 12.74 -27.41
CA LEU A 250 -2.90 11.51 -27.97
C LEU A 250 -3.76 10.30 -27.60
N ALA A 251 -4.17 10.17 -26.34
CA ALA A 251 -5.09 9.12 -25.89
C ALA A 251 -6.41 9.16 -26.67
N GLY A 252 -6.95 10.36 -26.94
CA GLY A 252 -8.12 10.55 -27.79
C GLY A 252 -7.93 10.00 -29.21
N LYS A 253 -6.78 10.24 -29.84
CA LYS A 253 -6.43 9.66 -31.15
C LYS A 253 -6.34 8.13 -31.09
N LEU A 254 -5.74 7.58 -30.04
CA LEU A 254 -5.64 6.12 -29.85
C LEU A 254 -7.01 5.48 -29.65
N TYR A 255 -7.94 6.12 -28.93
CA TYR A 255 -9.31 5.63 -28.80
C TYR A 255 -10.05 5.66 -30.14
N GLN A 256 -9.87 6.71 -30.95
CA GLN A 256 -10.45 6.78 -32.28
C GLN A 256 -9.88 5.70 -33.20
N GLN A 257 -8.56 5.50 -33.19
CA GLN A 257 -7.92 4.41 -33.94
C GLN A 257 -8.43 3.03 -33.52
N ARG A 258 -8.55 2.77 -32.21
CA ARG A 258 -9.11 1.51 -31.71
C ARG A 258 -10.55 1.32 -32.15
N LYS A 259 -11.36 2.38 -32.11
CA LYS A 259 -12.74 2.34 -32.61
C LYS A 259 -12.80 1.95 -34.09
N ASP A 260 -11.91 2.52 -34.90
CA ASP A 260 -11.82 2.24 -36.34
C ASP A 260 -11.33 0.81 -36.61
N ILE A 261 -10.31 0.33 -35.88
CA ILE A 261 -9.81 -1.06 -35.95
C ILE A 261 -10.92 -2.07 -35.63
N LEU A 262 -11.72 -1.78 -34.60
CA LEU A 262 -12.84 -2.63 -34.18
C LEU A 262 -14.10 -2.45 -35.05
N ASN A 263 -14.08 -1.53 -36.03
CA ASN A 263 -15.20 -1.18 -36.88
C ASN A 263 -16.48 -0.82 -36.08
N LEU A 264 -16.34 0.00 -35.04
CA LEU A 264 -17.44 0.41 -34.16
C LEU A 264 -17.90 1.84 -34.45
N GLU A 265 -19.20 2.09 -34.39
CA GLU A 265 -19.71 3.47 -34.44
C GLU A 265 -19.29 4.27 -33.19
N LYS A 266 -19.39 3.62 -32.03
CA LYS A 266 -19.04 4.18 -30.72
C LYS A 266 -18.34 3.13 -29.85
N LEU A 267 -17.31 3.60 -29.16
CA LEU A 267 -16.52 2.84 -28.21
C LEU A 267 -17.07 3.07 -26.79
N TYR A 268 -17.51 2.01 -26.13
CA TYR A 268 -18.01 2.04 -24.75
C TYR A 268 -16.96 1.50 -23.78
N PHE A 269 -17.21 1.67 -22.48
CA PHE A 269 -16.30 1.18 -21.43
C PHE A 269 -16.12 -0.35 -21.43
N TYR A 270 -17.10 -1.09 -21.97
CA TYR A 270 -17.03 -2.55 -22.13
C TYR A 270 -16.37 -3.00 -23.44
N ASP A 271 -15.90 -2.10 -24.29
CA ASP A 271 -15.11 -2.45 -25.48
C ASP A 271 -13.62 -2.60 -25.09
N GLY A 272 -13.34 -3.65 -24.32
CA GLY A 272 -12.05 -3.94 -23.68
C GLY A 272 -11.01 -4.65 -24.58
N ILE A 273 -11.33 -4.94 -25.84
CA ILE A 273 -10.41 -5.54 -26.81
C ILE A 273 -9.77 -4.48 -27.71
N ASN A 274 -8.63 -4.79 -28.30
CA ASN A 274 -7.92 -3.89 -29.21
C ASN A 274 -8.00 -4.33 -30.69
N PHE A 275 -8.30 -5.61 -30.93
CA PHE A 275 -8.37 -6.20 -32.28
C PHE A 275 -9.66 -7.02 -32.44
N PRO A 276 -10.26 -7.06 -33.66
CA PRO A 276 -11.47 -7.85 -33.92
C PRO A 276 -11.30 -9.34 -33.64
N GLU A 277 -10.09 -9.87 -33.83
CA GLU A 277 -9.73 -11.27 -33.61
C GLU A 277 -9.41 -11.59 -32.14
N GLY A 278 -9.47 -10.58 -31.26
CA GLY A 278 -9.20 -10.68 -29.84
C GLY A 278 -7.83 -10.15 -29.43
N ASN A 279 -7.65 -9.96 -28.13
CA ASN A 279 -6.36 -9.54 -27.59
C ASN A 279 -5.34 -10.71 -27.64
N PRO A 280 -4.04 -10.42 -27.82
CA PRO A 280 -2.98 -11.42 -27.68
C PRO A 280 -3.07 -12.14 -26.33
N LYS A 281 -2.90 -13.46 -26.35
CA LYS A 281 -2.90 -14.31 -25.15
C LYS A 281 -1.50 -14.94 -24.99
N PRO A 282 -1.03 -15.16 -23.75
CA PRO A 282 0.19 -15.91 -23.54
C PRO A 282 0.04 -17.33 -24.10
N GLU A 283 1.08 -17.81 -24.77
CA GLU A 283 1.17 -19.19 -25.24
C GLU A 283 1.89 -20.03 -24.19
N GLY A 284 1.18 -21.03 -23.63
CA GLY A 284 1.71 -21.93 -22.62
C GLY A 284 1.04 -21.80 -21.25
N THR A 285 1.31 -22.79 -20.42
CA THR A 285 0.92 -22.85 -19.01
C THR A 285 1.79 -21.93 -18.17
N PRO A 286 1.37 -21.55 -16.95
CA PRO A 286 2.22 -20.79 -16.04
C PRO A 286 3.62 -21.39 -15.83
N ASP A 287 3.73 -22.73 -15.75
CA ASP A 287 5.01 -23.41 -15.58
C ASP A 287 5.92 -23.26 -16.81
N GLU A 288 5.35 -23.37 -18.01
CA GLU A 288 6.08 -23.14 -19.28
C GLU A 288 6.53 -21.68 -19.40
N LEU A 289 5.68 -20.72 -19.01
CA LEU A 289 5.98 -19.28 -19.03
C LEU A 289 7.07 -18.89 -18.02
N VAL A 290 7.19 -19.61 -16.91
CA VAL A 290 8.24 -19.38 -15.89
C VAL A 290 9.55 -20.07 -16.29
N ALA A 291 9.49 -21.18 -17.03
CA ALA A 291 10.65 -21.92 -17.48
C ALA A 291 11.35 -21.31 -18.71
N ALA A 292 10.64 -20.50 -19.50
CA ALA A 292 11.13 -19.80 -20.69
C ALA A 292 11.99 -18.57 -20.36
#